data_AF-A0A1V5BHQ3-F1
#
_entry.id   AF-A0A1V5BHQ3-F1
#
_cell.length_a   1.000
_cell.length_b   1.000
_cell.length_c   1.000
_cell.angle_alpha   90.00
_cell.angle_beta   90.00
_cell.angle_gamma   90.00
#
_symmetry.space_group_name_H-M   'P 1'
#
loop_
_entity.id
_entity.type
_entity.pdbx_description
1 polymer ?
#
loop_
_entity_poly.entity_id
_entity_poly.type
_entity_poly.pdbx_seq_one_letter_code
_entity_poly.pdbx_strand_id
1 'polypeptide(L)' 'MQISGPAEAIGDVTEVKTEPVDIRGINNNLVKEIDLIPVPGAAAIYPGRVKVQVIIKKTEAQPEPPPGNGGTEQQRQ' A
#
# COMPACT_ATOMS: atom_id res chain seq x y z
N MET A 1 14.24 16.01 2.83
CA MET A 1 14.41 15.42 1.49
C MET A 1 14.69 16.56 0.52
N GLN A 2 15.58 16.35 -0.43
CA GLN A 2 16.00 17.36 -1.39
C GLN A 2 15.92 16.78 -2.80
N ILE A 3 15.41 17.56 -3.75
CA ILE A 3 15.38 17.26 -5.18
C ILE A 3 16.10 18.40 -5.88
N SER A 4 17.02 18.08 -6.79
CA SER A 4 17.74 19.06 -7.60
C SER A 4 17.55 18.75 -9.07
N GLY A 5 17.48 19.80 -9.89
CA GLY A 5 17.25 19.69 -11.33
C GLY A 5 16.91 21.05 -11.95
N PRO A 6 16.62 21.08 -13.26
CA PRO A 6 16.11 22.25 -13.96
C PRO A 6 14.84 22.79 -13.30
N ALA A 7 14.68 24.11 -13.27
CA ALA A 7 13.58 24.77 -12.57
C ALA A 7 12.22 24.30 -13.10
N GLU A 8 12.12 24.06 -14.41
CA GLU A 8 10.92 23.57 -15.08
C GLU A 8 10.57 22.16 -14.60
N ALA A 9 11.56 21.27 -14.52
CA ALA A 9 11.36 19.89 -14.06
C ALA A 9 10.98 19.81 -12.58
N ILE A 10 11.54 20.69 -11.73
CA ILE A 10 11.23 20.74 -10.30
C ILE A 10 9.89 21.43 -10.04
N GLY A 11 9.54 22.46 -10.82
CA GLY A 11 8.30 23.20 -10.71
C GLY A 11 7.05 22.34 -10.92
N ASP A 12 7.17 21.29 -11.75
CA ASP A 12 6.08 20.36 -12.06
C ASP A 12 5.97 19.18 -11.07
N VAL A 13 6.87 19.07 -10.08
CA VAL A 13 6.87 17.95 -9.13
C VAL A 13 5.76 18.13 -8.10
N THR A 14 4.70 17.33 -8.23
CA THR A 14 3.58 17.29 -7.27
C THR A 14 3.67 16.13 -6.28
N GLU A 15 4.38 15.07 -6.65
CA GLU A 15 4.53 13.87 -5.83
C GLU A 15 5.89 13.19 -6.05
N VAL A 16 6.36 12.49 -5.03
CA VAL A 16 7.49 11.56 -5.12
C VAL A 16 7.02 10.20 -4.65
N LYS A 17 7.25 9.18 -5.47
CA LYS A 17 6.83 7.81 -5.18
C LYS A 17 8.00 6.98 -4.68
N THR A 18 7.68 5.96 -3.89
CA THR A 18 8.63 4.88 -3.57
C THR A 18 8.39 3.70 -4.50
N GLU A 19 9.36 2.82 -4.64
CA GLU A 19 9.11 1.49 -5.20
C GLU A 19 7.98 0.76 -4.43
N PRO A 20 7.19 -0.09 -5.11
CA PRO A 20 6.09 -0.79 -4.46
C PRO A 20 6.57 -1.79 -3.41
N VAL A 21 5.81 -1.92 -2.33
CA VAL A 21 6.04 -2.94 -1.29
C VAL A 21 4.99 -4.02 -1.40
N ASP A 22 5.42 -5.25 -1.62
CA ASP A 22 4.54 -6.41 -1.54
C ASP A 22 4.27 -6.75 -0.07
N ILE A 23 2.99 -6.77 0.30
CA ILE A 23 2.49 -7.08 1.65
C ILE A 23 1.71 -8.39 1.69
N ARG A 24 1.66 -9.16 0.59
CA ARG A 24 0.92 -10.43 0.52
C ARG A 24 1.52 -11.43 1.52
N GLY A 25 0.66 -12.05 2.32
CA GLY A 25 1.07 -13.02 3.34
C GLY A 25 1.69 -12.42 4.60
N ILE A 26 1.79 -11.10 4.70
CA ILE A 26 2.32 -10.43 5.89
C ILE A 26 1.22 -10.31 6.96
N ASN A 27 1.49 -10.89 8.12
CA ASN A 27 0.58 -10.94 9.27
C ASN A 27 1.06 -10.13 10.47
N ASN A 28 2.21 -9.44 10.33
CA ASN A 28 2.86 -8.63 11.36
C ASN A 28 3.36 -7.32 10.75
N ASN A 29 3.68 -6.34 11.59
CA ASN A 29 4.25 -5.08 11.14
C ASN A 29 5.59 -5.31 10.42
N LEU A 30 5.86 -4.53 9.38
CA LEU A 30 7.10 -4.59 8.61
C LEU A 30 7.80 -3.24 8.63
N VAL A 31 9.14 -3.27 8.69
CA VAL A 31 9.99 -2.10 8.47
C VAL A 31 10.92 -2.42 7.31
N LYS A 32 10.92 -1.59 6.26
CA LYS A 32 11.71 -1.81 5.05
C LYS A 32 12.32 -0.51 4.56
N GLU A 33 13.55 -0.57 4.06
CA GLU A 33 14.10 0.52 3.28
C GLU A 33 13.70 0.38 1.81
N ILE A 34 13.18 1.45 1.23
CA ILE A 34 12.60 1.46 -0.11
C ILE A 34 13.21 2.60 -0.91
N ASP A 35 13.63 2.28 -2.12
CA ASP A 35 14.16 3.27 -3.05
C ASP A 35 13.05 4.21 -3.54
N LEU A 36 13.39 5.47 -3.75
CA LEU A 36 12.52 6.46 -4.37
C LEU A 36 12.54 6.27 -5.88
N ILE A 37 11.37 6.36 -6.50
CA ILE A 37 11.27 6.36 -7.96
C ILE A 37 11.90 7.67 -8.47
N PRO A 38 12.82 7.62 -9.45
CA PRO A 38 13.40 8.82 -10.05
C PRO A 38 12.31 9.76 -10.57
N VAL A 39 12.38 11.04 -10.19
CA VAL A 39 11.49 12.07 -10.70
C VAL A 39 11.97 12.46 -12.10
N PRO A 40 11.12 12.36 -13.14
CA PRO A 40 11.51 12.73 -14.50
C PRO A 40 12.02 14.16 -14.57
N GLY A 41 13.17 14.35 -15.21
CA GLY A 41 13.81 15.66 -15.34
C GLY A 41 14.57 16.15 -14.10
N ALA A 42 14.41 15.52 -12.92
CA ALA A 42 15.28 15.80 -11.78
C ALA A 42 16.68 15.23 -12.04
N ALA A 43 17.71 16.00 -11.67
CA ALA A 43 19.11 15.57 -11.72
C ALA A 43 19.47 14.65 -10.55
N ALA A 44 18.92 14.91 -9.35
CA ALA A 44 19.13 14.06 -8.19
C ALA A 44 18.01 14.17 -7.15
N ILE A 45 17.88 13.10 -6.35
CA ILE A 45 17.01 13.04 -5.17
C ILE A 45 17.84 12.52 -4.00
N TYR A 46 17.79 13.21 -2.86
CA TYR A 46 18.51 12.82 -1.65
C TYR A 46 17.63 12.93 -0.38
N PRO A 47 17.57 11.87 0.46
CA PRO A 47 18.13 10.54 0.21
C PRO A 47 17.37 9.82 -0.91
N GLY A 48 18.06 8.96 -1.67
CA GLY A 48 17.42 8.14 -2.72
C GLY A 48 16.62 6.95 -2.16
N ARG A 49 16.63 6.76 -0.84
CA ARG A 49 15.99 5.65 -0.13
C ARG A 49 15.42 6.14 1.19
N VAL A 50 14.27 5.59 1.56
CA VAL A 50 13.56 5.95 2.79
C VAL A 50 13.20 4.69 3.58
N LYS A 51 13.18 4.82 4.91
CA LYS A 51 12.71 3.76 5.81
C LYS A 51 11.20 3.89 5.99
N VAL A 52 10.45 2.88 5.58
CA VAL A 52 8.99 2.83 5.69
C VAL A 52 8.58 1.76 6.68
N GLN A 53 7.60 2.10 7.53
CA GLN A 53 6.98 1.20 8.47
C GLN A 53 5.53 0.93 8.04
N VAL A 54 5.22 -0.33 7.78
CA VAL A 54 3.87 -0.80 7.44
C VAL A 54 3.26 -1.43 8.69
N ILE A 55 2.13 -0.89 9.14
CA ILE A 55 1.40 -1.38 10.31
C ILE A 55 0.22 -2.22 9.83
N ILE A 56 0.21 -3.50 10.20
CA ILE A 56 -0.88 -4.43 9.86
C ILE A 56 -1.86 -4.48 11.02
N LYS A 57 -3.10 -4.05 10.76
CA LYS A 57 -4.21 -4.18 11.72
C LYS A 57 -5.04 -5.40 11.33
N LYS A 58 -5.20 -6.33 12.27
CA LYS A 58 -6.15 -7.45 12.11
C LYS A 58 -7.55 -6.88 12.29
N THR A 59 -8.33 -6.87 11.22
CA THR A 59 -9.79 -6.74 11.36
C THR A 59 -10.27 -8.08 11.89
N GLU A 60 -10.94 -8.10 13.05
CA GLU A 60 -11.61 -9.31 13.52
C GLU A 60 -12.52 -9.82 12.41
N ALA A 61 -12.41 -11.10 12.08
CA ALA A 61 -13.28 -11.72 11.09
C ALA A 61 -14.72 -11.47 11.53
N GLN A 62 -15.51 -10.82 10.67
CA GLN A 62 -16.94 -10.70 10.89
C GLN A 62 -17.48 -12.13 11.06
N PRO A 63 -18.18 -12.45 12.17
CA PRO A 63 -18.62 -13.82 12.41
C PRO A 63 -19.43 -14.29 11.21
N GLU A 64 -19.05 -15.44 10.66
CA GLU A 64 -19.79 -16.07 9.57
C GLU A 64 -21.25 -16.23 10.04
N PRO A 65 -22.25 -15.84 9.20
CA PRO A 65 -23.63 -16.13 9.54
C PRO A 65 -23.76 -17.64 9.75
N PRO A 66 -24.47 -18.08 10.81
CA PRO A 66 -24.54 -19.50 11.15
C PRO A 66 -25.02 -20.32 9.95
N PRO A 67 -24.48 -21.53 9.73
CA PRO A 67 -24.93 -22.38 8.64
C PRO A 67 -26.42 -22.64 8.81
N GLY A 68 -27.21 -22.19 7.82
CA GLY A 68 -28.66 -22.34 7.82
C GLY A 68 -29.05 -23.81 7.83
N ASN A 69 -29.45 -24.31 8.99
CA ASN A 69 -30.20 -25.55 9.12
C ASN A 69 -31.65 -25.28 8.69
N GLY A 70 -32.04 -25.78 7.52
CA GLY A 70 -33.42 -25.73 7.05
C GLY A 70 -33.65 -26.64 5.84
N GLY A 71 -33.75 -27.94 6.11
CA GLY A 71 -34.20 -28.93 5.11
C GLY A 71 -35.71 -28.89 4.84
N THR A 72 -36.06 -29.59 3.76
CA THR A 72 -37.38 -30.18 3.38
C THR A 72 -38.53 -29.26 2.93
N GLU A 73 -38.80 -29.33 1.62
CA GLU A 73 -40.11 -29.53 0.93
C GLU A 73 -41.42 -29.28 1.71
N GLN A 74 -42.31 -28.41 1.19
CA GLN A 74 -43.69 -28.77 0.77
C GLN A 74 -44.56 -27.54 0.39
N GLN A 75 -44.80 -27.41 -0.91
CA GLN A 75 -46.09 -27.26 -1.62
C GLN A 75 -47.32 -26.68 -0.89
N ARG A 76 -47.84 -25.55 -1.42
CA ARG A 76 -49.25 -25.09 -1.61
C ARG A 76 -49.17 -23.57 -1.80
N GLN A 77 -49.59 -22.99 -2.91
CA GLN A 77 -50.98 -22.86 -3.36
C GLN A 77 -51.05 -22.69 -4.88
#